data_AF-A0A0C3PZJ5-F1
#
_entry.id   AF-A0A0C3PZJ5-F1
#
_cell.length_a   1.000
_cell.length_b   1.000
_cell.length_c   1.000
_cell.angle_alpha   90.00
_cell.angle_beta   90.00
_cell.angle_gamma   90.00
#
_symmetry.space_group_name_H-M   'P 1'
#
loop_
_entity.id
_entity.type
_entity.pdbx_description
1 polymer ?
#
loop_
_entity_poly.entity_id
_entity_poly.type
_entity_poly.pdbx_seq_one_letter_code
_entity_poly.pdbx_strand_id
1 'polypeptide(L)'
;MNRVREVWANNLDQEMAALRDAVDQYPYVFFKAEYPGTVARPIGNFKTNNDVQYQTMRCNTELLRVIQIGITLADAEGNPAPDPGIWQFNFHFDLEEDMYTPDAVDVLRHANTDFARHQEMGINPNDFAELLITSGLVLYDDLTWVAFECQNDMGYLLKILTGAPLPTLEADFKDLLAIWFPRLYDLKYVMKTTRPIKVRLQELAEEFGVARIAAPPAAAEVHLIEGVYYKTRNSFFAGKDPDEAKFNGQLLAASDAGFTATNNPGGATSHIGHQTSLHNQYGAPMYLYR
;
A
#
# COMPACT_ATOMS: atom_id res chain seq x y z
N MET A 1 12.26 17.92 -16.91
CA MET A 1 11.46 16.71 -17.21
C MET A 1 10.87 16.24 -15.89
N ASN A 2 9.56 16.02 -15.84
CA ASN A 2 8.87 15.64 -14.61
C ASN A 2 8.73 14.11 -14.58
N ARG A 3 9.62 13.43 -13.84
CA ARG A 3 9.65 11.95 -13.73
C ARG A 3 8.40 11.36 -13.08
N VAL A 4 7.55 12.19 -12.47
CA VAL A 4 6.31 11.73 -11.83
C VAL A 4 5.13 12.09 -12.71
N ARG A 5 4.43 11.06 -13.17
CA ARG A 5 3.15 11.18 -13.85
C ARG A 5 2.02 10.92 -12.87
N GLU A 6 1.22 11.95 -12.62
CA GLU A 6 -0.05 11.75 -11.95
C GLU A 6 -1.06 11.12 -12.92
N VAL A 7 -1.69 10.05 -12.45
CA VAL A 7 -2.73 9.32 -13.14
C VAL A 7 -4.03 9.51 -12.38
N TRP A 8 -5.04 9.95 -13.11
CA TRP A 8 -6.41 10.22 -12.69
C TRP A 8 -7.35 9.48 -13.64
N ALA A 9 -8.66 9.51 -13.39
CA ALA A 9 -9.62 8.77 -14.21
C ALA A 9 -9.54 9.13 -15.71
N ASN A 10 -9.26 10.39 -16.04
CA ASN A 10 -9.25 10.88 -17.42
C ASN A 10 -8.02 10.50 -18.25
N ASN A 11 -6.92 10.04 -17.62
CA ASN A 11 -5.72 9.59 -18.33
C ASN A 11 -5.29 8.17 -17.95
N LEU A 12 -6.11 7.43 -17.22
CA LEU A 12 -5.80 6.07 -16.77
C LEU A 12 -5.43 5.14 -17.93
N ASP A 13 -6.26 5.07 -18.97
CA ASP A 13 -6.01 4.20 -20.13
C ASP A 13 -4.68 4.51 -20.84
N GLN A 14 -4.40 5.80 -21.04
CA GLN A 14 -3.18 6.26 -21.69
C GLN A 14 -1.95 5.83 -20.91
N GLU A 15 -1.95 6.06 -19.59
CA GLU A 15 -0.79 5.78 -18.76
C GLU A 15 -0.63 4.29 -18.48
N MET A 16 -1.72 3.52 -18.40
CA MET A 16 -1.65 2.07 -18.36
C MET A 16 -1.09 1.48 -19.66
N ALA A 17 -1.36 2.09 -20.82
CA ALA A 17 -0.72 1.69 -22.07
C ALA A 17 0.79 1.94 -22.04
N ALA A 18 1.23 3.12 -21.57
CA ALA A 18 2.65 3.42 -21.43
C ALA A 18 3.35 2.48 -20.43
N LEU A 19 2.68 2.12 -19.33
CA LEU A 19 3.21 1.18 -18.34
C LEU A 19 3.36 -0.24 -18.93
N ARG A 20 2.39 -0.70 -19.74
CA ARG A 20 2.46 -1.97 -20.49
C ARG A 20 3.64 -2.00 -21.46
N ASP A 21 3.84 -0.93 -22.23
CA ASP A 21 4.94 -0.87 -23.20
C ASP A 21 6.31 -0.87 -22.52
N ALA A 22 6.40 -0.37 -21.29
CA ALA A 22 7.64 -0.26 -20.52
C ALA A 22 8.00 -1.57 -19.78
N VAL A 23 7.03 -2.31 -19.25
CA VAL A 23 7.31 -3.41 -18.31
C VAL A 23 8.17 -4.52 -18.91
N ASP A 24 8.07 -4.78 -20.21
CA ASP A 24 8.88 -5.79 -20.91
C ASP A 24 10.39 -5.46 -20.90
N GLN A 25 10.74 -4.17 -20.92
CA GLN A 25 12.13 -3.70 -20.89
C GLN A 25 12.62 -3.39 -19.48
N TYR A 26 11.68 -3.12 -18.57
CA TYR A 26 11.94 -2.71 -17.19
C TYR A 26 11.20 -3.62 -16.20
N PRO A 27 11.64 -4.89 -16.04
CA PRO A 27 10.87 -5.93 -15.35
C PRO A 27 10.90 -5.85 -13.82
N TYR A 28 11.54 -4.82 -13.24
CA TYR A 28 11.50 -4.59 -11.79
C TYR A 28 10.41 -3.58 -11.47
N VAL A 29 9.38 -4.04 -10.76
CA VAL A 29 8.22 -3.23 -10.36
C VAL A 29 8.36 -2.83 -8.91
N PHE A 30 8.50 -1.54 -8.64
CA PHE A 30 8.55 -1.01 -7.28
C PHE A 30 7.19 -0.42 -6.91
N PHE A 31 6.66 -0.82 -5.76
CA PHE A 31 5.28 -0.54 -5.41
C PHE A 31 5.12 0.07 -4.01
N LYS A 32 4.16 0.99 -3.90
CA LYS A 32 3.68 1.50 -2.62
C LYS A 32 2.22 1.91 -2.71
N ALA A 33 1.46 1.72 -1.64
CA ALA A 33 0.10 2.23 -1.51
C ALA A 33 -0.01 3.18 -0.31
N GLU A 34 -0.90 4.16 -0.43
CA GLU A 34 -1.30 5.07 0.64
C GLU A 34 -2.77 4.87 0.95
N TYR A 35 -3.09 4.79 2.23
CA TYR A 35 -4.43 4.47 2.73
C TYR A 35 -4.69 5.20 4.06
N PRO A 36 -5.95 5.38 4.47
CA PRO A 36 -6.34 6.31 5.53
C PRO A 36 -6.15 5.75 6.96
N GLY A 37 -5.01 5.10 7.21
CA GLY A 37 -4.62 4.59 8.52
C GLY A 37 -5.29 3.27 8.92
N THR A 38 -5.59 3.15 10.21
CA THR A 38 -6.13 1.95 10.87
C THR A 38 -7.24 2.36 11.83
N VAL A 39 -8.48 1.97 11.53
CA VAL A 39 -9.69 2.35 12.30
C VAL A 39 -10.23 1.22 13.18
N ALA A 40 -9.84 -0.03 12.92
CA ALA A 40 -10.36 -1.20 13.61
C ALA A 40 -9.25 -2.08 14.20
N ARG A 41 -9.59 -2.78 15.29
CA ARG A 41 -8.80 -3.87 15.85
C ARG A 41 -9.62 -5.16 15.78
N PRO A 42 -9.00 -6.29 15.41
CA PRO A 42 -9.70 -7.55 15.37
C PRO A 42 -10.01 -8.01 16.80
N ILE A 43 -11.25 -8.46 17.05
CA ILE A 43 -11.67 -9.02 18.35
C ILE A 43 -11.56 -10.54 18.25
N GLY A 44 -10.81 -11.17 19.14
CA GLY A 44 -10.69 -12.62 19.19
C GLY A 44 -9.47 -13.11 19.94
N ASN A 45 -9.35 -14.44 20.04
CA ASN A 45 -8.19 -15.11 20.60
C ASN A 45 -7.22 -15.45 19.46
N PHE A 46 -6.09 -14.75 19.43
CA PHE A 46 -5.02 -14.95 18.45
C PHE A 46 -3.87 -15.72 19.08
N LYS A 47 -3.26 -16.65 18.32
CA LYS A 47 -2.20 -17.52 18.83
C LYS A 47 -0.85 -16.83 18.81
N THR A 48 -0.63 -15.95 17.84
CA THR A 48 0.65 -15.26 17.63
C THR A 48 0.44 -13.77 17.32
N ASN A 49 1.50 -12.97 17.49
CA ASN A 49 1.49 -11.56 17.10
C ASN A 49 1.28 -11.40 15.58
N ASN A 50 1.83 -12.31 14.78
CA ASN A 50 1.65 -12.30 13.32
C ASN A 50 0.17 -12.49 12.96
N ASP A 51 -0.56 -13.38 13.65
CA ASP A 51 -2.00 -13.55 13.45
C ASP A 51 -2.75 -12.24 13.76
N VAL A 52 -2.39 -11.55 14.85
CA VAL A 52 -3.00 -10.25 15.20
C VAL A 52 -2.74 -9.21 14.12
N GLN A 53 -1.51 -9.12 13.62
CA GLN A 53 -1.12 -8.16 12.60
C GLN A 53 -1.84 -8.44 11.28
N TYR A 54 -1.87 -9.69 10.84
CA TYR A 54 -2.59 -10.09 9.64
C TYR A 54 -4.10 -9.80 9.76
N GLN A 55 -4.73 -10.13 10.88
CA GLN A 55 -6.16 -9.87 11.08
C GLN A 55 -6.46 -8.37 11.20
N THR A 56 -5.52 -7.58 11.73
CA THR A 56 -5.62 -6.12 11.75
C THR A 56 -5.54 -5.55 10.35
N MET A 57 -4.57 -5.98 9.54
CA MET A 57 -4.51 -5.62 8.13
C MET A 57 -5.81 -5.99 7.41
N ARG A 58 -6.21 -7.26 7.51
CA ARG A 58 -7.41 -7.79 6.85
C ARG A 58 -8.64 -6.95 7.16
N CYS A 59 -8.97 -6.73 8.44
CA CYS A 59 -10.19 -6.02 8.78
C CYS A 59 -10.16 -4.55 8.35
N ASN A 60 -9.00 -3.88 8.39
CA ASN A 60 -8.90 -2.49 7.96
C ASN A 60 -8.93 -2.36 6.43
N THR A 61 -8.29 -3.26 5.70
CA THR A 61 -8.37 -3.29 4.22
C THR A 61 -9.79 -3.54 3.73
N GLU A 62 -10.63 -4.29 4.47
CA GLU A 62 -12.06 -4.42 4.15
C GLU A 62 -12.83 -3.10 4.32
N LEU A 63 -12.53 -2.36 5.39
CA LEU A 63 -13.26 -1.14 5.79
C LEU A 63 -12.81 0.11 5.02
N LEU A 64 -11.54 0.21 4.69
CA LEU A 64 -10.92 1.42 4.17
C LEU A 64 -10.69 1.33 2.66
N ARG A 65 -10.55 2.50 2.03
CA ARG A 65 -10.25 2.64 0.61
C ARG A 65 -8.82 3.11 0.41
N VAL A 66 -8.18 2.62 -0.65
CA VAL A 66 -6.86 3.13 -1.08
C VAL A 66 -7.00 4.57 -1.57
N ILE A 67 -5.99 5.41 -1.34
CA ILE A 67 -5.96 6.81 -1.77
C ILE A 67 -5.01 6.98 -2.94
N GLN A 68 -3.77 6.46 -2.82
CA GLN A 68 -2.77 6.51 -3.88
C GLN A 68 -2.06 5.17 -4.05
N ILE A 69 -1.61 4.90 -5.27
CA ILE A 69 -0.63 3.86 -5.58
C ILE A 69 0.51 4.49 -6.37
N GLY A 70 1.74 4.18 -5.97
CA GLY A 70 2.96 4.50 -6.70
C GLY A 70 3.49 3.26 -7.39
N ILE A 71 3.91 3.41 -8.64
CA ILE A 71 4.66 2.40 -9.39
C ILE A 71 5.86 3.06 -10.06
N THR A 72 7.05 2.51 -9.88
CA THR A 72 8.22 2.84 -10.73
C THR A 72 8.79 1.56 -11.30
N LEU A 73 9.34 1.65 -12.51
CA LEU A 73 9.90 0.52 -13.23
C LEU A 73 11.40 0.75 -13.41
N ALA A 74 12.19 -0.32 -13.34
CA ALA A 74 13.61 -0.30 -13.68
C ALA A 74 14.07 -1.62 -14.31
N ASP A 75 15.23 -1.57 -14.95
CA ASP A 75 15.85 -2.74 -15.57
C ASP A 75 16.71 -3.54 -14.56
N ALA A 76 17.33 -4.62 -15.03
CA ALA A 76 18.18 -5.45 -14.21
C ALA A 76 19.41 -4.72 -13.67
N GLU A 77 19.87 -3.65 -14.30
CA GLU A 77 21.02 -2.86 -13.89
C GLU A 77 20.65 -1.72 -12.93
N GLY A 78 19.36 -1.42 -12.79
CA GLY A 78 18.83 -0.33 -11.99
C GLY A 78 18.74 1.00 -12.72
N ASN A 79 18.69 0.96 -14.06
CA ASN A 79 18.30 2.11 -14.84
C ASN A 79 16.77 2.21 -14.83
N PRO A 80 16.21 3.36 -14.43
CA PRO A 80 14.76 3.53 -14.40
C PRO A 80 14.19 3.61 -15.81
N ALA A 81 12.91 3.24 -15.94
CA ALA A 81 12.15 3.45 -17.16
C ALA A 81 12.18 4.94 -17.58
N PRO A 82 12.19 5.22 -18.90
CA PRO A 82 12.18 6.58 -19.41
C PRO A 82 10.87 7.30 -19.06
N ASP A 83 10.81 8.60 -19.37
CA ASP A 83 9.68 9.48 -19.04
C ASP A 83 8.31 8.82 -19.35
N PRO A 84 7.40 8.71 -18.37
CA PRO A 84 7.52 9.34 -17.05
C PRO A 84 8.45 8.62 -16.08
N GLY A 85 8.48 7.28 -16.07
CA GLY A 85 9.37 6.50 -15.21
C GLY A 85 8.89 6.32 -13.77
N ILE A 86 7.96 7.15 -13.28
CA ILE A 86 7.18 6.93 -12.05
C ILE A 86 5.72 7.31 -12.32
N TRP A 87 4.79 6.39 -12.02
CA TRP A 87 3.35 6.60 -12.10
C TRP A 87 2.77 6.71 -10.69
N GLN A 88 1.94 7.74 -10.49
CA GLN A 88 1.15 7.90 -9.28
C GLN A 88 -0.33 7.84 -9.62
N PHE A 89 -0.96 6.73 -9.30
CA PHE A 89 -2.40 6.53 -9.44
C PHE A 89 -3.12 7.15 -8.24
N ASN A 90 -4.04 8.05 -8.52
CA ASN A 90 -4.83 8.76 -7.51
C ASN A 90 -6.27 8.25 -7.57
N PHE A 91 -6.72 7.56 -6.52
CA PHE A 91 -8.02 6.88 -6.48
C PHE A 91 -9.12 7.79 -5.96
N HIS A 92 -10.36 7.48 -6.32
CA HIS A 92 -11.52 8.16 -5.77
C HIS A 92 -11.57 7.97 -4.25
N PHE A 93 -11.68 9.08 -3.52
CA PHE A 93 -11.78 9.11 -2.07
C PHE A 93 -12.60 10.30 -1.62
N ASP A 94 -13.60 10.06 -0.78
CA ASP A 94 -14.52 11.08 -0.30
C ASP A 94 -14.43 11.19 1.23
N LEU A 95 -14.00 12.35 1.73
CA LEU A 95 -13.87 12.58 3.17
C LEU A 95 -15.21 12.68 3.91
N GLU A 96 -16.33 12.79 3.21
CA GLU A 96 -17.66 12.79 3.82
C GLU A 96 -18.26 11.38 3.89
N GLU A 97 -17.91 10.50 2.94
CA GLU A 97 -18.45 9.14 2.87
C GLU A 97 -17.50 8.05 3.39
N ASP A 98 -16.20 8.21 3.18
CA ASP A 98 -15.20 7.17 3.45
C ASP A 98 -14.69 7.22 4.89
N MET A 99 -14.40 6.05 5.46
CA MET A 99 -13.77 5.95 6.77
C MET A 99 -12.29 6.30 6.71
N TYR A 100 -11.81 7.01 7.73
CA TYR A 100 -10.40 7.36 7.88
C TYR A 100 -10.03 7.67 9.33
N THR A 101 -8.72 7.71 9.63
CA THR A 101 -8.22 8.36 10.84
C THR A 101 -7.81 9.81 10.54
N PRO A 102 -8.16 10.79 11.40
CA PRO A 102 -7.76 12.18 11.20
C PRO A 102 -6.25 12.36 11.03
N ASP A 103 -5.46 11.65 11.83
CA ASP A 103 -3.99 11.71 11.78
C ASP A 103 -3.44 11.30 10.41
N ALA A 104 -3.98 10.24 9.78
CA ALA A 104 -3.52 9.80 8.47
C ALA A 104 -3.89 10.81 7.38
N VAL A 105 -5.10 11.36 7.41
CA VAL A 105 -5.53 12.40 6.48
C VAL A 105 -4.68 13.66 6.64
N ASP A 106 -4.38 14.06 7.87
CA ASP A 106 -3.54 15.22 8.13
C ASP A 106 -2.12 15.01 7.60
N VAL A 107 -1.51 13.84 7.82
CA VAL A 107 -0.20 13.50 7.23
C VAL A 107 -0.23 13.63 5.70
N LEU A 108 -1.24 13.07 5.05
CA LEU A 108 -1.37 13.12 3.58
C LEU A 108 -1.61 14.55 3.08
N ARG A 109 -2.42 15.35 3.78
CA ARG A 109 -2.61 16.79 3.45
C ARG A 109 -1.31 17.57 3.55
N HIS A 110 -0.54 17.37 4.62
CA HIS A 110 0.77 18.02 4.79
C HIS A 110 1.77 17.57 3.72
N ALA A 111 1.58 16.39 3.15
CA ALA A 111 2.35 15.89 2.02
C ALA A 111 1.76 16.26 0.64
N ASN A 112 0.83 17.23 0.60
CA ASN A 112 0.20 17.81 -0.59
C ASN A 112 -0.77 16.87 -1.34
N THR A 113 -1.42 15.93 -0.65
CA THR A 113 -2.54 15.18 -1.22
C THR A 113 -3.78 16.07 -1.32
N ASP A 114 -4.29 16.26 -2.55
CA ASP A 114 -5.49 17.06 -2.84
C ASP A 114 -6.76 16.20 -2.80
N PHE A 115 -7.36 16.11 -1.62
CA PHE A 115 -8.57 15.30 -1.40
C PHE A 115 -9.80 15.77 -2.21
N ALA A 116 -9.91 17.06 -2.53
CA ALA A 116 -11.00 17.54 -3.37
C ALA A 116 -10.87 16.99 -4.79
N ARG A 117 -9.64 16.95 -5.31
CA ARG A 117 -9.36 16.33 -6.61
C ARG A 117 -9.51 14.80 -6.60
N HIS A 118 -9.16 14.14 -5.49
CA HIS A 118 -9.46 12.70 -5.33
C HIS A 118 -10.98 12.43 -5.43
N GLN A 119 -11.80 13.24 -4.78
CA GLN A 119 -13.26 13.10 -4.87
C GLN A 119 -13.77 13.34 -6.30
N GLU A 120 -13.29 14.37 -6.99
CA GLU A 120 -13.82 14.76 -8.31
C GLU A 120 -13.25 13.92 -9.48
N MET A 121 -11.96 13.60 -9.45
CA MET A 121 -11.20 13.05 -10.58
C MET A 121 -10.54 11.70 -10.31
N GLY A 122 -10.72 11.16 -9.11
CA GLY A 122 -10.06 9.94 -8.68
C GLY A 122 -10.46 8.71 -9.50
N ILE A 123 -9.50 7.80 -9.67
CA ILE A 123 -9.68 6.54 -10.38
C ILE A 123 -10.65 5.63 -9.60
N ASN A 124 -11.59 5.00 -10.32
CA ASN A 124 -12.35 3.89 -9.76
C ASN A 124 -11.41 2.66 -9.63
N PRO A 125 -11.31 2.04 -8.44
CA PRO A 125 -10.45 0.86 -8.26
C PRO A 125 -10.71 -0.29 -9.23
N ASN A 126 -11.96 -0.47 -9.69
CA ASN A 126 -12.29 -1.54 -10.63
C ASN A 126 -11.73 -1.26 -12.04
N ASP A 127 -11.76 -0.02 -12.50
CA ASP A 127 -11.20 0.37 -13.80
C ASP A 127 -9.67 0.16 -13.81
N PHE A 128 -9.01 0.48 -12.69
CA PHE A 128 -7.60 0.19 -12.49
C PHE A 128 -7.33 -1.32 -12.48
N ALA A 129 -8.14 -2.11 -11.76
CA ALA A 129 -7.99 -3.56 -11.68
C ALA A 129 -8.10 -4.21 -13.08
N GLU A 130 -9.11 -3.84 -13.85
CA GLU A 130 -9.32 -4.36 -15.21
C GLU A 130 -8.07 -4.16 -16.08
N LEU A 131 -7.53 -2.94 -16.07
CA LEU A 131 -6.35 -2.62 -16.87
C LEU A 131 -5.08 -3.28 -16.34
N LEU A 132 -4.93 -3.43 -15.01
CA LEU A 132 -3.73 -4.04 -14.42
C LEU A 132 -3.70 -5.56 -14.64
N ILE A 133 -4.84 -6.24 -14.57
CA ILE A 133 -4.93 -7.71 -14.78
C ILE A 133 -4.41 -8.09 -16.17
N THR A 134 -4.73 -7.31 -17.20
CA THR A 134 -4.31 -7.59 -18.59
C THR A 134 -3.05 -6.82 -19.01
N SER A 135 -2.28 -6.30 -18.05
CA SER A 135 -1.11 -5.46 -18.34
C SER A 135 0.19 -6.23 -18.49
N GLY A 136 0.24 -7.47 -18.03
CA GLY A 136 1.48 -8.22 -17.85
C GLY A 136 2.22 -7.87 -16.56
N LEU A 137 1.77 -6.88 -15.76
CA LEU A 137 2.39 -6.55 -14.47
C LEU A 137 2.12 -7.60 -13.36
N VAL A 138 1.07 -8.40 -13.50
CA VAL A 138 0.68 -9.42 -12.52
C VAL A 138 0.54 -10.77 -13.21
N LEU A 139 0.60 -11.87 -12.45
CA LEU A 139 0.50 -13.24 -12.95
C LEU A 139 1.63 -13.62 -13.94
N TYR A 140 2.76 -12.91 -13.88
CA TYR A 140 3.90 -13.09 -14.79
C TYR A 140 5.19 -13.37 -14.01
N ASP A 141 5.84 -14.49 -14.31
CA ASP A 141 6.98 -15.01 -13.52
C ASP A 141 8.28 -14.23 -13.74
N ASP A 142 8.42 -13.53 -14.87
CA ASP A 142 9.64 -12.82 -15.22
C ASP A 142 9.75 -11.46 -14.53
N LEU A 143 8.68 -10.96 -13.91
CA LEU A 143 8.69 -9.70 -13.18
C LEU A 143 9.16 -9.88 -11.75
N THR A 144 9.92 -8.90 -11.26
CA THR A 144 10.32 -8.82 -9.85
C THR A 144 9.62 -7.65 -9.18
N TRP A 145 8.67 -7.96 -8.29
CA TRP A 145 8.03 -6.96 -7.46
C TRP A 145 8.87 -6.67 -6.20
N VAL A 146 9.03 -5.39 -5.89
CA VAL A 146 9.75 -4.94 -4.70
C VAL A 146 8.94 -3.86 -4.00
N ALA A 147 8.71 -4.04 -2.70
CA ALA A 147 8.06 -3.05 -1.85
C ALA A 147 8.71 -3.05 -0.47
N PHE A 148 8.31 -2.16 0.44
CA PHE A 148 8.93 -2.02 1.77
C PHE A 148 7.87 -2.06 2.87
N GLU A 149 7.99 -3.02 3.81
CA GLU A 149 6.98 -3.23 4.86
C GLU A 149 5.57 -3.41 4.28
N CYS A 150 5.48 -4.26 3.25
CA CYS A 150 4.41 -4.14 2.26
C CYS A 150 3.19 -5.02 2.50
N GLN A 151 3.03 -5.64 3.69
CA GLN A 151 1.89 -6.53 3.94
C GLN A 151 0.53 -5.84 3.72
N ASN A 152 0.40 -4.59 4.19
CA ASN A 152 -0.81 -3.80 3.97
C ASN A 152 -0.95 -3.37 2.51
N ASP A 153 0.14 -2.87 1.91
CA ASP A 153 0.18 -2.40 0.52
C ASP A 153 -0.31 -3.50 -0.44
N MET A 154 0.20 -4.72 -0.24
CA MET A 154 -0.19 -5.91 -1.01
C MET A 154 -1.62 -6.36 -0.70
N GLY A 155 -2.08 -6.21 0.55
CA GLY A 155 -3.46 -6.49 0.93
C GLY A 155 -4.46 -5.63 0.14
N TYR A 156 -4.22 -4.31 0.06
CA TYR A 156 -5.07 -3.43 -0.75
C TYR A 156 -5.04 -3.78 -2.23
N LEU A 157 -3.85 -4.00 -2.80
CA LEU A 157 -3.72 -4.35 -4.21
C LEU A 157 -4.43 -5.68 -4.53
N LEU A 158 -4.27 -6.70 -3.68
CA LEU A 158 -4.91 -7.99 -3.88
C LEU A 158 -6.43 -7.91 -3.75
N LYS A 159 -6.97 -7.11 -2.81
CA LYS A 159 -8.41 -6.85 -2.70
C LYS A 159 -8.94 -6.22 -3.99
N ILE A 160 -8.23 -5.21 -4.52
CA ILE A 160 -8.62 -4.53 -5.76
C ILE A 160 -8.64 -5.52 -6.94
N LEU A 161 -7.59 -6.34 -7.09
CA LEU A 161 -7.46 -7.27 -8.21
C LEU A 161 -8.45 -8.42 -8.17
N THR A 162 -8.77 -8.92 -6.98
CA THR A 162 -9.69 -10.05 -6.82
C THR A 162 -11.16 -9.63 -6.75
N GLY A 163 -11.43 -8.35 -6.43
CA GLY A 163 -12.79 -7.87 -6.17
C GLY A 163 -13.49 -8.62 -5.02
N ALA A 164 -12.72 -9.29 -4.16
CA ALA A 164 -13.21 -10.20 -3.13
C ALA A 164 -12.58 -9.87 -1.77
N PRO A 165 -13.24 -10.27 -0.67
CA PRO A 165 -12.65 -10.14 0.66
C PRO A 165 -11.33 -10.91 0.75
N LEU A 166 -10.38 -10.36 1.49
CA LEU A 166 -9.10 -11.03 1.73
C LEU A 166 -9.30 -12.37 2.48
N PRO A 167 -8.44 -13.38 2.23
CA PRO A 167 -8.55 -14.68 2.88
C PRO A 167 -8.61 -14.60 4.41
N THR A 168 -9.20 -15.59 5.07
CA THR A 168 -9.31 -15.53 6.54
C THR A 168 -8.00 -15.90 7.22
N LEU A 169 -7.19 -16.77 6.62
CA LEU A 169 -5.90 -17.21 7.15
C LEU A 169 -4.76 -16.51 6.42
N GLU A 170 -3.70 -16.16 7.15
CA GLU A 170 -2.50 -15.53 6.56
C GLU A 170 -1.83 -16.44 5.53
N ALA A 171 -1.84 -17.75 5.76
CA ALA A 171 -1.28 -18.74 4.83
C ALA A 171 -2.00 -18.69 3.47
N ASP A 172 -3.34 -18.75 3.47
CA ASP A 172 -4.14 -18.69 2.25
C ASP A 172 -3.95 -17.35 1.51
N PHE A 173 -3.74 -16.26 2.26
CA PHE A 173 -3.38 -14.96 1.66
C PHE A 173 -2.02 -15.00 0.98
N LYS A 174 -1.01 -15.61 1.60
CA LYS A 174 0.32 -15.74 1.00
C LYS A 174 0.29 -16.65 -0.23
N ASP A 175 -0.46 -17.75 -0.18
CA ASP A 175 -0.64 -18.64 -1.32
C ASP A 175 -1.30 -17.91 -2.49
N LEU A 176 -2.35 -17.14 -2.22
CA LEU A 176 -3.01 -16.32 -3.24
C LEU A 176 -2.09 -15.22 -3.76
N LEU A 177 -1.34 -14.54 -2.88
CA LEU A 177 -0.40 -13.50 -3.28
C LEU A 177 0.71 -14.04 -4.18
N ALA A 178 1.20 -15.25 -3.92
CA ALA A 178 2.22 -15.91 -4.74
C ALA A 178 1.73 -16.26 -6.16
N ILE A 179 0.42 -16.42 -6.35
CA ILE A 179 -0.16 -16.57 -7.70
C ILE A 179 -0.11 -15.24 -8.45
N TRP A 180 -0.56 -14.16 -7.80
CA TRP A 180 -0.64 -12.83 -8.42
C TRP A 180 0.72 -12.17 -8.63
N PHE A 181 1.67 -12.43 -7.72
CA PHE A 181 3.01 -11.83 -7.70
C PHE A 181 4.06 -12.94 -7.46
N PRO A 182 4.43 -13.71 -8.51
CA PRO A 182 5.28 -14.88 -8.37
C PRO A 182 6.66 -14.59 -7.77
N ARG A 183 7.23 -13.41 -8.05
CA ARG A 183 8.45 -12.92 -7.41
C ARG A 183 8.18 -11.59 -6.71
N LEU A 184 8.11 -11.63 -5.38
CA LEU A 184 7.87 -10.48 -4.52
C LEU A 184 8.89 -10.42 -3.38
N TYR A 185 9.61 -9.31 -3.28
CA TYR A 185 10.51 -9.01 -2.17
C TYR A 185 9.97 -7.87 -1.31
N ASP A 186 9.70 -8.15 -0.03
CA ASP A 186 9.64 -7.11 0.99
C ASP A 186 11.08 -6.72 1.36
N LEU A 187 11.50 -5.54 0.92
CA LEU A 187 12.84 -5.01 1.12
C LEU A 187 13.18 -4.88 2.61
N LYS A 188 12.21 -4.57 3.48
CA LYS A 188 12.45 -4.51 4.93
C LYS A 188 12.75 -5.90 5.48
N TYR A 189 12.05 -6.92 4.98
CA TYR A 189 12.34 -8.32 5.31
C TYR A 189 13.71 -8.77 4.79
N VAL A 190 14.08 -8.42 3.55
CA VAL A 190 15.40 -8.72 2.99
C VAL A 190 16.51 -8.12 3.86
N MET A 191 16.36 -6.85 4.22
CA MET A 191 17.37 -6.09 4.96
C MET A 191 17.51 -6.52 6.44
N LYS A 192 16.54 -7.23 7.01
CA LYS A 192 16.66 -7.76 8.38
C LYS A 192 17.85 -8.69 8.58
N THR A 193 18.36 -9.27 7.49
CA THR A 193 19.52 -10.19 7.53
C THR A 193 20.84 -9.45 7.59
N THR A 194 20.85 -8.17 7.21
CA THR A 194 22.02 -7.30 7.18
C THR A 194 21.98 -6.23 8.26
N ARG A 195 20.79 -5.90 8.79
CA ARG A 195 20.54 -4.78 9.73
C ARG A 195 19.38 -5.05 10.69
N PRO A 196 19.27 -4.28 11.80
CA PRO A 196 18.10 -4.33 12.67
C PRO A 196 16.79 -3.98 11.95
N ILE A 197 15.69 -4.66 12.30
CA ILE A 197 14.36 -4.52 11.67
C ILE A 197 13.74 -3.12 11.85
N LYS A 198 14.18 -2.34 12.85
CA LYS A 198 13.53 -1.09 13.25
C LYS A 198 13.78 0.10 12.31
N VAL A 199 14.67 -0.02 11.34
CA VAL A 199 15.04 1.11 10.47
C VAL A 199 13.90 1.43 9.50
N ARG A 200 13.55 2.72 9.38
CA ARG A 200 12.53 3.21 8.44
C ARG A 200 13.11 3.40 7.04
N LEU A 201 12.25 3.40 6.01
CA LEU A 201 12.68 3.59 4.62
C LEU A 201 13.48 4.90 4.44
N GLN A 202 13.01 6.00 5.02
CA GLN A 202 13.68 7.30 4.94
C GLN A 202 15.09 7.27 5.56
N GLU A 203 15.26 6.60 6.70
CA GLU A 203 16.57 6.45 7.36
C GLU A 203 17.54 5.62 6.51
N LEU A 204 17.05 4.57 5.85
CA LEU A 204 17.84 3.76 4.92
C LEU A 204 18.23 4.53 3.66
N ALA A 205 17.29 5.31 3.12
CA ALA A 205 17.55 6.17 1.96
C ALA A 205 18.64 7.19 2.26
N GLU A 206 18.58 7.86 3.41
CA GLU A 206 19.61 8.81 3.86
C GLU A 206 20.98 8.13 4.00
N GLU A 207 21.03 6.94 4.62
CA GLU A 207 22.28 6.19 4.78
C GLU A 207 22.89 5.77 3.42
N PHE A 208 22.06 5.43 2.44
CA PHE A 208 22.51 5.07 1.10
C PHE A 208 22.69 6.26 0.14
N GLY A 209 22.42 7.49 0.61
CA GLY A 209 22.50 8.71 -0.19
C GLY A 209 21.46 8.78 -1.31
N VAL A 210 20.29 8.17 -1.11
CA VAL A 210 19.13 8.26 -2.02
C VAL A 210 18.30 9.47 -1.60
N ALA A 211 18.28 10.51 -2.44
CA ALA A 211 17.56 11.74 -2.14
C ALA A 211 16.05 11.57 -2.36
N ARG A 212 15.23 12.04 -1.41
CA ARG A 212 13.78 12.10 -1.59
C ARG A 212 13.43 13.15 -2.65
N ILE A 213 12.51 12.80 -3.54
CA ILE A 213 11.96 13.73 -4.54
C ILE A 213 10.76 14.50 -3.99
N ALA A 214 10.58 15.73 -4.47
CA ALA A 214 9.38 16.51 -4.22
C ALA A 214 8.24 15.99 -5.11
N ALA A 215 7.53 14.99 -4.63
CA ALA A 215 6.40 14.35 -5.28
C ALA A 215 5.36 13.97 -4.23
N PRO A 216 4.13 13.64 -4.63
CA PRO A 216 3.16 13.17 -3.66
C PRO A 216 3.57 11.81 -3.07
N PRO A 217 2.99 11.43 -1.92
CA PRO A 217 3.55 10.41 -1.03
C PRO A 217 3.95 9.10 -1.72
N ALA A 218 3.02 8.46 -2.43
CA ALA A 218 3.28 7.16 -3.03
C ALA A 218 4.40 7.19 -4.08
N ALA A 219 4.45 8.23 -4.93
CA ALA A 219 5.53 8.41 -5.91
C ALA A 219 6.89 8.66 -5.25
N ALA A 220 6.91 9.48 -4.20
CA ALA A 220 8.13 9.76 -3.45
C ALA A 220 8.66 8.50 -2.77
N GLU A 221 7.78 7.65 -2.22
CA GLU A 221 8.18 6.42 -1.56
C GLU A 221 8.68 5.35 -2.53
N VAL A 222 8.02 5.09 -3.65
CA VAL A 222 8.53 4.09 -4.62
C VAL A 222 9.89 4.48 -5.20
N HIS A 223 10.15 5.78 -5.38
CA HIS A 223 11.49 6.26 -5.75
C HIS A 223 12.55 5.88 -4.71
N LEU A 224 12.23 6.00 -3.41
CA LEU A 224 13.13 5.60 -2.34
C LEU A 224 13.31 4.08 -2.32
N ILE A 225 12.24 3.30 -2.48
CA ILE A 225 12.30 1.83 -2.50
C ILE A 225 13.20 1.35 -3.64
N GLU A 226 13.04 1.91 -4.85
CA GLU A 226 13.89 1.65 -6.02
C GLU A 226 15.37 1.89 -5.69
N GLY A 227 15.71 3.10 -5.23
CA GLY A 227 17.09 3.45 -4.93
C GLY A 227 17.70 2.60 -3.81
N VAL A 228 16.95 2.37 -2.73
CA VAL A 228 17.41 1.55 -1.59
C VAL A 228 17.59 0.10 -2.01
N TYR A 229 16.72 -0.44 -2.86
CA TYR A 229 16.84 -1.81 -3.36
C TYR A 229 18.15 -2.01 -4.12
N TYR A 230 18.45 -1.19 -5.14
CA TYR A 230 19.67 -1.36 -5.93
C TYR A 230 20.94 -1.10 -5.10
N LYS A 231 20.91 -0.15 -4.15
CA LYS A 231 22.02 0.07 -3.20
C LYS A 231 22.23 -1.14 -2.29
N THR A 232 21.15 -1.74 -1.81
CA THR A 232 21.18 -2.96 -1.00
C THR A 232 21.74 -4.13 -1.81
N ARG A 233 21.24 -4.33 -3.03
CA ARG A 233 21.67 -5.38 -3.96
C ARG A 233 23.17 -5.30 -4.23
N ASN A 234 23.66 -4.11 -4.54
CA ASN A 234 25.08 -3.89 -4.84
C ASN A 234 25.98 -4.05 -3.61
N SER A 235 25.53 -3.59 -2.44
CA SER A 235 26.37 -3.58 -1.23
C SER A 235 26.40 -4.92 -0.49
N PHE A 236 25.29 -5.66 -0.50
CA PHE A 236 25.13 -6.86 0.33
C PHE A 236 24.91 -8.16 -0.44
N PHE A 237 24.58 -8.07 -1.73
CA PHE A 237 24.27 -9.22 -2.58
C PHE A 237 25.14 -9.28 -3.85
N ALA A 238 26.28 -8.58 -3.85
CA ALA A 238 27.24 -8.56 -4.96
C ALA A 238 26.60 -8.24 -6.33
N GLY A 239 25.60 -7.35 -6.33
CA GLY A 239 24.87 -6.93 -7.52
C GLY A 239 23.84 -7.93 -8.04
N LYS A 240 23.59 -9.03 -7.33
CA LYS A 240 22.58 -10.05 -7.67
C LYS A 240 21.35 -9.91 -6.82
N ASP A 241 20.21 -10.36 -7.33
CA ASP A 241 18.97 -10.38 -6.56
C ASP A 241 19.11 -11.22 -5.27
N PRO A 242 18.35 -10.89 -4.21
CA PRO A 242 18.29 -11.71 -3.00
C PRO A 242 17.87 -13.15 -3.30
N ASP A 243 18.45 -14.11 -2.58
CA ASP A 243 18.12 -15.54 -2.69
C ASP A 243 16.60 -15.79 -2.65
N GLU A 244 16.06 -16.26 -3.76
CA GLU A 244 14.62 -16.43 -3.94
C GLU A 244 14.03 -17.41 -2.93
N ALA A 245 14.69 -18.55 -2.67
CA ALA A 245 14.21 -19.57 -1.73
C ALA A 245 14.13 -19.04 -0.29
N LYS A 246 14.90 -18.01 0.04
CA LYS A 246 14.93 -17.41 1.37
C LYS A 246 14.01 -16.20 1.53
N PHE A 247 13.83 -15.42 0.47
CA PHE A 247 13.23 -14.08 0.57
C PHE A 247 11.94 -13.90 -0.25
N ASN A 248 11.71 -14.71 -1.27
CA ASN A 248 10.52 -14.56 -2.11
C ASN A 248 9.23 -14.79 -1.32
N GLY A 249 8.24 -13.91 -1.50
CA GLY A 249 6.94 -13.94 -0.82
C GLY A 249 7.00 -13.74 0.69
N GLN A 250 8.18 -13.46 1.26
CA GLN A 250 8.33 -13.25 2.69
C GLN A 250 7.99 -11.81 3.05
N LEU A 251 6.86 -11.62 3.73
CA LEU A 251 6.39 -10.31 4.18
C LEU A 251 6.72 -10.10 5.64
N LEU A 252 7.25 -8.91 5.97
CA LEU A 252 7.31 -8.48 7.35
C LEU A 252 5.93 -7.96 7.76
N ALA A 253 5.38 -8.49 8.83
CA ALA A 253 4.17 -7.93 9.40
C ALA A 253 4.46 -6.52 9.93
N ALA A 254 3.61 -5.55 9.57
CA ALA A 254 3.83 -4.15 9.90
C ALA A 254 4.01 -3.96 11.41
N SER A 255 5.07 -3.27 11.82
CA SER A 255 5.23 -2.91 13.23
C SER A 255 4.19 -1.86 13.61
N ASP A 256 3.35 -2.13 14.61
CA ASP A 256 2.37 -1.17 15.16
C ASP A 256 3.10 0.13 15.56
N ALA A 257 3.16 1.11 14.67
CA ALA A 257 3.73 2.42 14.96
C ALA A 257 2.72 3.35 15.67
N GLY A 258 1.47 2.91 15.88
CA GLY A 258 0.37 3.79 16.29
C GLY A 258 -0.27 3.50 17.65
N PHE A 259 0.15 2.48 18.40
CA PHE A 259 -0.49 2.20 19.69
C PHE A 259 0.51 1.70 20.72
N THR A 260 0.85 2.59 21.66
CA THR A 260 1.33 2.16 22.97
C THR A 260 0.17 1.50 23.70
N ALA A 261 0.33 0.24 24.10
CA ALA A 261 -0.61 -0.45 24.96
C ALA A 261 -0.63 0.23 26.33
N THR A 262 -1.53 1.20 26.53
CA THR A 262 -1.97 1.57 27.87
C THR A 262 -3.19 0.72 28.18
N ASN A 263 -2.97 -0.38 28.90
CA ASN A 263 -4.04 -1.07 29.62
C ASN A 263 -4.67 -0.06 30.58
N ASN A 264 -5.79 0.54 30.18
CA ASN A 264 -6.62 1.33 31.07
C ASN A 264 -8.09 0.95 30.83
N PRO A 265 -8.76 0.29 31.79
CA PRO A 265 -10.19 0.01 31.70
C PRO A 265 -10.93 1.29 32.08
N GLY A 266 -11.15 2.18 31.12
CA GLY A 266 -11.84 3.45 31.33
C GLY A 266 -12.02 4.19 30.02
N GLY A 267 -13.26 4.54 29.70
CA GLY A 267 -13.70 4.91 28.36
C GLY A 267 -13.00 6.11 27.72
N ALA A 268 -12.95 6.08 26.40
CA ALA A 268 -12.77 7.26 25.56
C ALA A 268 -13.74 7.14 24.37
N THR A 269 -14.63 8.12 24.27
CA THR A 269 -15.66 8.25 23.24
C THR A 269 -15.05 8.54 21.88
N SER A 270 -15.36 7.70 20.88
CA SER A 270 -15.08 7.97 19.47
C SER A 270 -15.98 9.10 18.97
N HIS A 271 -15.39 10.19 18.48
CA HIS A 271 -16.13 11.23 17.77
C HIS A 271 -16.58 10.69 16.41
N ILE A 272 -17.87 10.39 16.29
CA ILE A 272 -18.56 10.18 15.01
C ILE A 272 -18.99 11.57 14.53
N GLY A 273 -18.44 12.03 13.40
CA GLY A 273 -18.82 13.29 12.78
C GLY A 273 -20.17 13.19 12.08
N HIS A 274 -21.26 13.49 12.78
CA HIS A 274 -22.53 13.83 12.15
C HIS A 274 -23.08 15.13 12.75
N GLN A 275 -22.98 16.21 11.99
CA GLN A 275 -23.77 17.42 12.22
C GLN A 275 -24.92 17.45 11.22
N THR A 276 -26.13 17.16 11.69
CA THR A 276 -27.33 17.92 11.32
C THR A 276 -28.34 17.82 12.45
N SER A 277 -28.66 18.98 13.00
CA SER A 277 -29.71 19.19 14.00
C SER A 277 -31.09 18.96 13.39
N LEU A 278 -31.99 18.28 14.09
CA LEU A 278 -33.40 18.66 14.21
C LEU A 278 -33.98 18.09 15.52
N HIS A 279 -34.65 18.95 16.26
CA HIS A 279 -35.20 18.74 17.59
C HIS A 279 -36.59 18.09 17.53
N ASN A 280 -36.96 17.39 18.61
CA ASN A 280 -38.32 17.00 19.03
C ASN A 280 -39.03 15.88 18.22
N GLN A 281 -39.80 14.95 18.79
CA GLN A 281 -40.23 14.61 20.15
C GLN A 281 -41.05 13.30 20.04
N TYR A 282 -41.24 12.59 21.16
CA TYR A 282 -42.15 11.45 21.38
C TYR A 282 -41.61 10.04 21.05
N GLY A 283 -41.65 9.19 22.07
CA GLY A 283 -41.13 7.84 22.05
C GLY A 283 -42.19 6.73 22.04
N ALA A 284 -41.70 5.50 21.89
CA ALA A 284 -42.19 4.25 22.47
C ALA A 284 -41.24 3.11 22.07
N PRO A 285 -41.04 2.07 22.91
CA PRO A 285 -40.09 1.00 22.64
C PRO A 285 -40.68 -0.05 21.68
N MET A 286 -39.88 -0.50 20.72
CA MET A 286 -40.22 -1.62 19.84
C MET A 286 -39.65 -2.93 20.41
N TYR A 287 -40.54 -3.91 20.50
CA TYR A 287 -40.32 -5.26 20.98
C TYR A 287 -39.43 -6.07 20.04
N LEU A 288 -38.54 -6.87 20.64
CA LEU A 288 -37.87 -8.02 20.04
C LEU A 288 -38.91 -9.08 19.65
N TYR A 289 -38.86 -9.55 18.40
CA TYR A 289 -39.35 -10.88 18.03
C TYR A 289 -38.18 -11.72 17.51
N ARG A 290 -38.25 -13.00 17.90
CA ARG A 290 -37.28 -14.08 17.74
C ARG A 290 -36.87 -14.36 16.31
#